data_AF-A0A6G7ZNP5-F1
#
_entry.id   AF-A0A6G7ZNP5-F1
#
_cell.length_a   1.000
_cell.length_b   1.000
_cell.length_c   1.000
_cell.angle_alpha   90.00
_cell.angle_beta   90.00
_cell.angle_gamma   90.00
#
_symmetry.space_group_name_H-M   'P 1'
#
loop_
_entity.id
_entity.type
_entity.pdbx_description
1 polymer ?
#
loop_
_entity_poly.entity_id
_entity_poly.type
_entity_poly.pdbx_seq_one_letter_code
_entity_poly.pdbx_strand_id
1 'polypeptide(L)'
;MATRTKSATSKSSGTTSRGRSSTKTKTAPRATAERESNTSGGRGSSERSAFSFGNGNSSTGALVGAALAGAAIGFAANYGRKLLMQGMEAMAGDWDVILANEHEMTLAIFDKMLATDETQTFKRKMLLMKLTHALDKHAHQEEMVVYPALREAGIRVEADQLEHEHGEVKTFLYELQQMGGESPNWIERVREFRDLVSRHAHMEEEEVFPSFKRVLTEEQDAKITSLVNRDGFWQA
;
A
#
# COMPACT_ATOMS: atom_id res chain seq x y z
N MET A 1 -53.88 -34.06 3.94
CA MET A 1 -54.21 -32.89 3.11
C MET A 1 -52.88 -32.29 2.64
N ALA A 2 -52.24 -32.67 1.52
CA ALA A 2 -52.61 -32.76 0.10
C ALA A 2 -52.79 -31.39 -0.60
N THR A 3 -51.77 -31.00 -1.39
CA THR A 3 -51.69 -30.17 -2.63
C THR A 3 -50.32 -29.46 -2.60
N ARG A 4 -49.30 -29.63 -3.48
CA ARG A 4 -49.03 -30.04 -4.88
C ARG A 4 -49.51 -29.09 -5.98
N THR A 5 -48.56 -28.35 -6.57
CA THR A 5 -48.49 -27.84 -7.96
C THR A 5 -47.01 -27.50 -8.27
N LYS A 6 -46.22 -28.34 -8.99
CA LYS A 6 -45.93 -28.39 -10.46
C LYS A 6 -45.55 -27.02 -11.07
N SER A 7 -44.29 -26.74 -11.41
CA SER A 7 -43.48 -27.14 -12.60
C SER A 7 -43.78 -26.34 -13.88
N ALA A 8 -42.76 -25.67 -14.45
CA ALA A 8 -42.54 -25.58 -15.89
C ALA A 8 -41.10 -25.13 -16.22
N THR A 9 -40.47 -25.91 -17.10
CA THR A 9 -39.16 -25.72 -17.72
C THR A 9 -39.38 -25.21 -19.15
N SER A 10 -38.49 -24.40 -19.70
CA SER A 10 -38.28 -24.37 -21.16
C SER A 10 -36.81 -24.13 -21.54
N LYS A 11 -36.36 -24.92 -22.52
CA LYS A 11 -35.08 -24.89 -23.21
C LYS A 11 -35.31 -24.35 -24.62
N SER A 12 -34.34 -23.63 -25.17
CA SER A 12 -34.02 -23.50 -26.62
C SER A 12 -32.77 -22.60 -26.72
N SER A 13 -31.58 -22.95 -27.23
CA SER A 13 -31.04 -23.69 -28.40
C SER A 13 -30.85 -22.84 -29.68
N GLY A 14 -29.59 -22.71 -30.12
CA GLY A 14 -29.15 -22.27 -31.46
C GLY A 14 -28.55 -20.86 -31.47
N THR A 15 -27.47 -20.51 -32.16
CA THR A 15 -26.72 -21.16 -33.25
C THR A 15 -25.35 -20.46 -33.40
N THR A 16 -24.33 -21.24 -33.72
CA THR A 16 -22.97 -20.86 -34.14
C THR A 16 -22.93 -20.11 -35.47
N SER A 17 -22.03 -19.14 -35.64
CA SER A 17 -21.35 -18.96 -36.92
C SER A 17 -19.91 -18.44 -36.75
N ARG A 18 -18.97 -19.16 -37.38
CA ARG A 18 -17.56 -18.82 -37.55
C ARG A 18 -17.44 -17.93 -38.79
N GLY A 19 -16.62 -16.88 -38.71
CA GLY A 19 -16.08 -16.17 -39.86
C GLY A 19 -14.56 -16.12 -39.75
N ARG A 20 -13.86 -16.85 -40.63
CA ARG A 20 -12.40 -16.92 -40.76
C ARG A 20 -12.03 -16.38 -42.15
N SER A 21 -11.08 -15.43 -42.21
CA SER A 21 -10.19 -15.17 -43.35
C SER A 21 -9.14 -14.14 -42.88
N SER A 22 -7.81 -14.37 -42.71
CA SER A 22 -6.73 -14.73 -43.65
C SER A 22 -6.78 -13.93 -44.97
N THR A 23 -5.79 -13.17 -45.45
CA THR A 23 -4.34 -13.45 -45.55
C THR A 23 -3.58 -12.25 -46.17
N LYS A 24 -2.26 -12.22 -45.94
CA LYS A 24 -1.12 -11.81 -46.82
C LYS A 24 -0.79 -10.31 -47.01
N THR A 25 0.36 -9.80 -46.53
CA THR A 25 1.80 -9.95 -46.93
C THR A 25 2.22 -9.08 -48.14
N LYS A 26 3.26 -8.24 -47.97
CA LYS A 26 4.47 -8.05 -48.85
C LYS A 26 5.11 -6.65 -48.62
N THR A 27 6.25 -6.55 -47.96
CA THR A 27 7.65 -6.46 -48.46
C THR A 27 8.03 -5.16 -49.22
N ALA A 28 9.03 -4.46 -48.67
CA ALA A 28 9.85 -3.40 -49.28
C ALA A 28 10.80 -3.93 -50.37
N PRO A 29 11.41 -3.05 -51.18
CA PRO A 29 12.86 -2.71 -51.07
C PRO A 29 13.13 -1.22 -51.45
N ARG A 30 14.32 -0.58 -51.52
CA ARG A 30 15.72 -0.68 -51.04
C ARG A 30 16.45 0.52 -51.72
N ALA A 31 17.44 1.16 -51.05
CA ALA A 31 18.64 1.86 -51.60
C ALA A 31 18.44 3.17 -52.41
N THR A 32 19.35 4.17 -52.47
CA THR A 32 20.77 4.33 -52.04
C THR A 32 21.22 5.79 -52.26
N ALA A 33 22.13 6.27 -51.37
CA ALA A 33 23.37 7.06 -51.60
C ALA A 33 23.29 8.46 -52.29
N GLU A 34 24.11 9.49 -52.05
CA GLU A 34 25.56 9.70 -51.83
C GLU A 34 25.79 11.11 -51.17
N ARG A 35 26.72 11.33 -50.21
CA ARG A 35 28.16 11.76 -50.31
C ARG A 35 28.28 13.26 -50.71
N GLU A 36 29.03 14.20 -50.08
CA GLU A 36 30.45 14.38 -49.68
C GLU A 36 30.58 15.68 -48.82
N SER A 37 31.26 15.74 -47.67
CA SER A 37 32.68 15.97 -47.33
C SER A 37 33.27 17.40 -47.46
N ASN A 38 33.66 18.01 -46.31
CA ASN A 38 34.92 18.75 -46.09
C ASN A 38 35.09 19.02 -44.57
N THR A 39 36.06 18.42 -43.86
CA THR A 39 37.41 18.93 -43.46
C THR A 39 37.38 20.37 -42.89
N SER A 40 38.02 20.79 -41.79
CA SER A 40 39.03 20.28 -40.83
C SER A 40 38.88 21.15 -39.56
N GLY A 41 39.01 20.67 -38.32
CA GLY A 41 40.28 20.52 -37.60
C GLY A 41 40.19 21.24 -36.24
N GLY A 42 40.61 20.59 -35.14
CA GLY A 42 40.71 21.24 -33.83
C GLY A 42 40.58 20.29 -32.63
N ARG A 43 41.72 19.98 -32.00
CA ARG A 43 41.91 19.14 -30.80
C ARG A 43 41.17 19.64 -29.56
N GLY A 44 40.71 18.72 -28.71
CA GLY A 44 40.44 19.01 -27.30
C GLY A 44 39.64 17.92 -26.57
N SER A 45 40.24 17.39 -25.51
CA SER A 45 39.60 16.82 -24.30
C SER A 45 38.53 15.71 -24.42
N SER A 46 38.96 14.50 -24.08
CA SER A 46 38.32 13.58 -23.13
C SER A 46 36.84 13.80 -22.78
N GLU A 47 35.93 13.10 -23.47
CA GLU A 47 34.66 12.63 -22.90
C GLU A 47 34.32 11.27 -23.54
N ARG A 48 34.39 10.19 -22.75
CA ARG A 48 33.71 8.93 -23.08
C ARG A 48 32.53 8.84 -22.12
N SER A 49 31.34 8.86 -22.70
CA SER A 49 30.04 8.82 -22.02
C SER A 49 29.92 7.66 -21.04
N ALA A 50 29.24 7.98 -19.94
CA ALA A 50 28.74 7.06 -18.94
C ALA A 50 27.81 6.00 -19.56
N PHE A 51 27.76 4.82 -18.93
CA PHE A 51 26.88 3.68 -19.22
C PHE A 51 27.40 2.70 -20.30
N SER A 52 28.47 1.96 -19.95
CA SER A 52 28.70 0.62 -20.49
C SER A 52 28.64 -0.38 -19.33
N PHE A 53 27.53 -1.14 -19.25
CA PHE A 53 27.42 -2.31 -18.37
C PHE A 53 27.94 -3.54 -19.13
N GLY A 54 29.18 -3.91 -18.86
CA GLY A 54 29.85 -5.11 -19.37
C GLY A 54 30.01 -6.17 -18.29
N ASN A 55 29.36 -7.30 -18.52
CA ASN A 55 29.30 -8.53 -17.73
C ASN A 55 30.69 -9.18 -17.49
N GLY A 56 31.03 -9.52 -16.24
CA GLY A 56 32.28 -10.20 -15.88
C GLY A 56 32.41 -10.55 -14.39
N ASN A 57 32.24 -11.85 -14.11
CA ASN A 57 32.31 -12.60 -12.85
C ASN A 57 33.19 -12.05 -11.68
N SER A 58 32.54 -12.00 -10.50
CA SER A 58 33.09 -12.15 -9.13
C SER A 58 34.33 -11.37 -8.72
N SER A 59 34.10 -10.22 -8.07
CA SER A 59 34.81 -9.77 -6.86
C SER A 59 33.99 -8.67 -6.19
N THR A 60 33.73 -8.85 -4.90
CA THR A 60 33.25 -7.89 -3.91
C THR A 60 33.54 -6.41 -4.24
N GLY A 61 32.48 -5.58 -4.28
CA GLY A 61 32.58 -4.14 -4.00
C GLY A 61 32.42 -3.19 -5.18
N ALA A 62 31.24 -2.57 -5.29
CA ALA A 62 31.07 -1.17 -5.68
C ALA A 62 29.62 -0.71 -5.39
N LEU A 63 29.48 -0.02 -4.25
CA LEU A 63 28.70 1.21 -4.09
C LEU A 63 27.20 1.15 -4.45
N VAL A 64 26.44 0.70 -3.45
CA VAL A 64 25.06 1.19 -3.22
C VAL A 64 25.12 2.71 -3.08
N GLY A 65 24.37 3.40 -3.93
CA GLY A 65 24.35 4.85 -4.05
C GLY A 65 23.89 5.56 -2.79
N ALA A 66 24.70 6.53 -2.39
CA ALA A 66 24.43 7.74 -1.61
C ALA A 66 23.05 7.95 -0.95
N ALA A 67 23.04 7.88 0.38
CA ALA A 67 22.39 8.78 1.36
C ALA A 67 22.66 8.14 2.75
N LEU A 68 23.27 8.73 3.77
CA LEU A 68 23.26 10.10 4.28
C LEU A 68 24.59 10.38 5.02
N ALA A 69 24.97 11.65 5.04
CA ALA A 69 26.16 12.27 5.63
C ALA A 69 26.91 11.52 6.77
N GLY A 70 28.15 11.13 6.49
CA GLY A 70 29.30 11.24 7.40
C GLY A 70 29.24 10.56 8.78
N ALA A 71 29.56 9.27 8.83
CA ALA A 71 30.29 8.68 9.97
C ALA A 71 31.18 7.54 9.46
N ALA A 72 32.43 7.54 9.92
CA ALA A 72 33.54 6.78 9.37
C ALA A 72 33.34 5.25 9.40
N ILE A 73 33.93 4.62 8.38
CA ILE A 73 34.15 3.19 8.27
C ILE A 73 34.87 2.67 9.52
N GLY A 74 34.22 1.74 10.23
CA GLY A 74 34.89 0.65 10.94
C GLY A 74 35.02 0.77 12.46
N PHE A 75 34.00 0.30 13.20
CA PHE A 75 34.21 -0.37 14.49
C PHE A 75 33.15 -1.46 14.72
N ALA A 76 33.62 -2.72 14.79
CA ALA A 76 32.95 -3.94 15.25
C ALA A 76 31.64 -4.39 14.57
N ALA A 77 31.69 -5.48 13.80
CA ALA A 77 30.56 -6.11 13.11
C ALA A 77 29.38 -6.55 14.02
N ASN A 78 29.54 -6.59 15.35
CA ASN A 78 28.44 -6.85 16.29
C ASN A 78 27.88 -5.58 16.97
N TYR A 79 28.67 -4.54 17.22
CA TYR A 79 28.19 -3.31 17.86
C TYR A 79 27.70 -2.28 16.84
N GLY A 80 28.27 -2.26 15.63
CA GLY A 80 27.83 -1.40 14.54
C GLY A 80 26.42 -1.72 14.05
N ARG A 81 26.02 -3.00 14.06
CA ARG A 81 24.62 -3.39 13.76
C ARG A 81 23.66 -2.79 14.77
N LYS A 82 23.97 -2.85 16.07
CA LYS A 82 23.10 -2.29 17.11
C LYS A 82 22.97 -0.77 16.97
N LEU A 83 24.07 -0.06 16.71
CA LEU A 83 24.06 1.39 16.51
C LEU A 83 23.32 1.81 15.23
N LEU A 84 23.50 1.07 14.13
CA LEU A 84 22.77 1.32 12.87
C LEU A 84 21.28 0.99 13.00
N MET A 85 20.94 -0.12 13.66
CA MET A 85 19.53 -0.47 13.92
C MET A 85 18.89 0.57 14.84
N GLN A 86 19.56 0.99 15.92
CA GLN A 86 19.08 2.07 16.79
C GLN A 86 18.98 3.42 16.05
N GLY A 87 19.91 3.72 15.14
CA GLY A 87 19.87 4.95 14.34
C GLY A 87 18.79 4.95 13.25
N MET A 88 18.48 3.79 12.66
CA MET A 88 17.37 3.64 11.71
C MET A 88 16.01 3.58 12.42
N GLU A 89 15.96 2.97 13.60
CA GLU A 89 14.78 2.90 14.47
C GLU A 89 14.42 4.28 15.01
N ALA A 90 15.41 5.08 15.42
CA ALA A 90 15.23 6.49 15.77
C ALA A 90 14.81 7.38 14.59
N MET A 91 14.94 6.91 13.34
CA MET A 91 14.51 7.63 12.13
C MET A 91 13.13 7.18 11.64
N ALA A 92 12.57 6.09 12.16
CA ALA A 92 11.31 5.49 11.69
C ALA A 92 10.06 6.13 12.31
N GLY A 93 10.21 7.02 13.30
CA GLY A 93 9.09 7.57 14.06
C GLY A 93 8.54 6.56 15.08
N ASP A 94 8.00 7.06 16.18
CA ASP A 94 7.34 6.23 17.19
C ASP A 94 6.08 5.56 16.60
N TRP A 95 5.70 4.40 17.12
CA TRP A 95 4.58 3.61 16.61
C TRP A 95 3.25 4.39 16.54
N ASP A 96 2.97 5.23 17.54
CA ASP A 96 1.77 6.07 17.60
C ASP A 96 1.77 7.12 16.47
N VAL A 97 2.93 7.70 16.17
CA VAL A 97 3.08 8.64 15.05
C VAL A 97 2.92 7.92 13.70
N ILE A 98 3.41 6.68 13.58
CA ILE A 98 3.23 5.87 12.37
C ILE A 98 1.73 5.62 12.13
N LEU A 99 1.00 5.16 13.14
CA LEU A 99 -0.43 4.85 13.02
C LEU A 99 -1.27 6.12 12.77
N ALA A 100 -0.98 7.24 13.46
CA ALA A 100 -1.64 8.52 13.21
C ALA A 100 -1.44 9.01 11.76
N ASN A 101 -0.25 8.84 11.20
CA ASN A 101 -0.02 9.15 9.78
C ASN A 101 -0.82 8.23 8.85
N GLU A 102 -0.99 6.95 9.20
CA GLU A 102 -1.84 6.03 8.45
C GLU A 102 -3.32 6.42 8.50
N HIS A 103 -3.80 6.93 9.64
CA HIS A 103 -5.13 7.52 9.77
C HIS A 103 -5.31 8.71 8.83
N GLU A 104 -4.39 9.67 8.85
CA GLU A 104 -4.46 10.86 7.97
C GLU A 104 -4.54 10.44 6.50
N MET A 105 -3.68 9.49 6.09
CA MET A 105 -3.65 8.99 4.72
C MET A 105 -4.94 8.25 4.34
N THR A 106 -5.53 7.52 5.28
CA THR A 106 -6.81 6.82 5.11
C THR A 106 -7.97 7.81 4.95
N LEU A 107 -8.05 8.83 5.82
CA LEU A 107 -9.04 9.90 5.73
C LEU A 107 -8.92 10.69 4.43
N ALA A 108 -7.71 10.92 3.93
CA ALA A 108 -7.48 11.54 2.63
C ALA A 108 -7.99 10.67 1.45
N ILE A 109 -8.05 9.35 1.57
CA ILE A 109 -8.68 8.48 0.57
C ILE A 109 -10.21 8.65 0.61
N PHE A 110 -10.80 8.70 1.81
CA PHE A 110 -12.24 8.99 1.97
C PHE A 110 -12.63 10.33 1.36
N ASP A 111 -11.85 11.38 1.58
CA ASP A 111 -12.12 12.71 0.99
C ASP A 111 -12.12 12.64 -0.55
N LYS A 112 -11.20 11.87 -1.14
CA LYS A 112 -11.18 11.63 -2.59
C LYS A 112 -12.38 10.83 -3.07
N MET A 113 -12.91 9.90 -2.26
CA MET A 113 -14.13 9.14 -2.57
C MET A 113 -15.37 10.03 -2.52
N LEU A 114 -15.49 10.88 -1.50
CA LEU A 114 -16.59 11.83 -1.33
C LEU A 114 -16.62 12.90 -2.43
N ALA A 115 -15.46 13.21 -3.02
CA ALA A 115 -15.34 14.13 -4.16
C ALA A 115 -15.67 13.49 -5.52
N THR A 116 -16.26 12.29 -5.56
CA THR A 116 -16.67 11.62 -6.82
C THR A 116 -18.18 11.68 -7.05
N ASP A 117 -18.60 11.70 -8.32
CA ASP A 117 -19.98 11.49 -8.72
C ASP A 117 -20.26 10.06 -9.24
N GLU A 118 -21.53 9.76 -9.48
CA GLU A 118 -22.04 8.45 -9.91
C GLU A 118 -21.53 7.98 -11.28
N THR A 119 -21.02 8.90 -12.12
CA THR A 119 -20.44 8.55 -13.41
C THR A 119 -19.00 8.03 -13.28
N GLN A 120 -18.35 8.27 -12.14
CA GLN A 120 -16.94 7.96 -11.89
C GLN A 120 -16.73 6.56 -11.28
N THR A 121 -17.51 5.57 -11.70
CA THR A 121 -17.55 4.21 -11.13
C THR A 121 -16.18 3.53 -11.08
N PHE A 122 -15.38 3.64 -12.14
CA PHE A 122 -14.02 3.10 -12.17
C PHE A 122 -13.10 3.75 -11.12
N LYS A 123 -13.18 5.09 -10.96
CA LYS A 123 -12.41 5.83 -9.96
C LYS A 123 -12.84 5.41 -8.55
N ARG A 124 -14.16 5.28 -8.29
CA ARG A 124 -14.70 4.78 -7.02
C ARG A 124 -14.16 3.38 -6.69
N LYS A 125 -14.16 2.46 -7.66
CA LYS A 125 -13.59 1.10 -7.49
C LYS A 125 -12.10 1.14 -7.14
N MET A 126 -11.31 1.96 -7.84
CA MET A 126 -9.88 2.09 -7.57
C MET A 126 -9.59 2.72 -6.20
N LEU A 127 -10.39 3.70 -5.77
CA LEU A 127 -10.26 4.29 -4.44
C LEU A 127 -10.67 3.31 -3.33
N LEU A 128 -11.75 2.55 -3.52
CA LEU A 128 -12.16 1.52 -2.56
C LEU A 128 -11.07 0.46 -2.41
N MET A 129 -10.47 -0.02 -3.50
CA MET A 129 -9.37 -0.98 -3.43
C MET A 129 -8.16 -0.43 -2.65
N LYS A 130 -7.82 0.85 -2.85
CA LYS A 130 -6.75 1.51 -2.09
C LYS A 130 -7.11 1.65 -0.61
N LEU A 131 -8.35 2.02 -0.31
CA LEU A 131 -8.86 2.13 1.05
C LEU A 131 -8.80 0.77 1.77
N THR A 132 -9.28 -0.30 1.13
CA THR A 132 -9.22 -1.67 1.66
C THR A 132 -7.79 -2.05 2.02
N HIS A 133 -6.83 -1.83 1.11
CA HIS A 133 -5.43 -2.16 1.39
C HIS A 133 -4.83 -1.33 2.54
N ALA A 134 -5.13 -0.02 2.59
CA ALA A 134 -4.65 0.83 3.66
C ALA A 134 -5.20 0.40 5.03
N LEU A 135 -6.50 0.13 5.11
CA LEU A 135 -7.16 -0.34 6.33
C LEU A 135 -6.70 -1.74 6.74
N ASP A 136 -6.54 -2.68 5.80
CA ASP A 136 -6.06 -4.04 6.11
C ASP A 136 -4.64 -4.02 6.67
N LYS A 137 -3.77 -3.16 6.12
CA LYS A 137 -2.39 -2.99 6.60
C LYS A 137 -2.38 -2.39 8.02
N HIS A 138 -3.11 -1.29 8.20
CA HIS A 138 -3.24 -0.60 9.47
C HIS A 138 -3.82 -1.51 10.57
N ALA A 139 -4.96 -2.15 10.29
CA ALA A 139 -5.60 -3.08 11.22
C ALA A 139 -4.69 -4.26 11.57
N HIS A 140 -3.85 -4.74 10.64
CA HIS A 140 -2.89 -5.79 10.94
C HIS A 140 -1.83 -5.35 11.96
N GLN A 141 -1.30 -4.13 11.84
CA GLN A 141 -0.34 -3.58 12.80
C GLN A 141 -0.96 -3.51 14.21
N GLU A 142 -2.21 -3.11 14.30
CA GLU A 142 -2.90 -2.94 15.57
C GLU A 142 -3.36 -4.25 16.20
N GLU A 143 -4.06 -5.09 15.44
CA GLU A 143 -4.59 -6.38 15.92
C GLU A 143 -3.46 -7.35 16.33
N MET A 144 -2.30 -7.29 15.65
CA MET A 144 -1.18 -8.20 15.92
C MET A 144 -0.18 -7.67 16.96
N VAL A 145 -0.10 -6.36 17.15
CA VAL A 145 0.91 -5.73 18.01
C VAL A 145 0.28 -4.90 19.11
N VAL A 146 -0.47 -3.86 18.75
CA VAL A 146 -0.93 -2.83 19.70
C VAL A 146 -1.99 -3.39 20.64
N TYR A 147 -3.04 -4.04 20.14
CA TYR A 147 -4.14 -4.52 20.99
C TYR A 147 -3.72 -5.63 21.96
N PRO A 148 -2.89 -6.63 21.56
CA PRO A 148 -2.31 -7.56 22.51
C PRO A 148 -1.47 -6.87 23.59
N ALA A 149 -0.68 -5.85 23.22
CA ALA A 149 0.15 -5.12 24.17
C ALA A 149 -0.68 -4.25 25.14
N LEU A 150 -1.77 -3.62 24.67
CA LEU A 150 -2.77 -2.95 25.52
C LEU A 150 -3.36 -3.92 26.55
N ARG A 151 -3.75 -5.12 26.11
CA ARG A 151 -4.28 -6.16 27.01
C ARG A 151 -3.27 -6.65 28.03
N GLU A 152 -1.99 -6.75 27.66
CA GLU A 152 -0.89 -7.09 28.59
C GLU A 152 -0.67 -5.99 29.63
N ALA A 153 -0.79 -4.72 29.23
CA ALA A 153 -0.71 -3.56 30.12
C ALA A 153 -1.97 -3.33 30.98
N GLY A 154 -3.01 -4.17 30.83
CA GLY A 154 -4.24 -4.07 31.61
C GLY A 154 -5.31 -3.14 31.03
N ILE A 155 -5.06 -2.55 29.84
CA ILE A 155 -5.99 -1.66 29.10
C ILE A 155 -6.89 -2.51 28.20
N ARG A 156 -7.68 -3.40 28.82
CA ARG A 156 -8.42 -4.45 28.10
C ARG A 156 -9.72 -3.95 27.47
N VAL A 157 -10.42 -3.03 28.14
CA VAL A 157 -11.74 -2.57 27.71
C VAL A 157 -11.62 -1.82 26.38
N GLU A 158 -10.64 -0.93 26.29
CA GLU A 158 -10.34 -0.15 25.10
C GLU A 158 -9.84 -1.06 23.97
N ALA A 159 -8.93 -2.00 24.26
CA ALA A 159 -8.45 -2.95 23.25
C ALA A 159 -9.58 -3.80 22.64
N ASP A 160 -10.50 -4.30 23.47
CA ASP A 160 -11.62 -5.12 23.00
C ASP A 160 -12.67 -4.27 22.24
N GLN A 161 -12.85 -3.00 22.63
CA GLN A 161 -13.69 -2.05 21.89
C GLN A 161 -13.11 -1.73 20.50
N LEU A 162 -11.81 -1.42 20.41
CA LEU A 162 -11.13 -1.11 19.15
C LEU A 162 -11.18 -2.32 18.20
N GLU A 163 -10.92 -3.52 18.71
CA GLU A 163 -11.03 -4.77 17.92
C GLU A 163 -12.46 -5.02 17.43
N HIS A 164 -13.49 -4.65 18.21
CA HIS A 164 -14.88 -4.71 17.76
C HIS A 164 -15.15 -3.73 16.60
N GLU A 165 -14.65 -2.49 16.70
CA GLU A 165 -14.79 -1.48 15.65
C GLU A 165 -14.14 -1.91 14.33
N HIS A 166 -13.01 -2.64 14.36
CA HIS A 166 -12.43 -3.27 13.17
C HIS A 166 -13.37 -4.29 12.49
N GLY A 167 -14.22 -4.96 13.26
CA GLY A 167 -15.30 -5.79 12.71
C GLY A 167 -16.34 -4.97 11.94
N GLU A 168 -16.69 -3.79 12.43
CA GLU A 168 -17.60 -2.86 11.74
C GLU A 168 -16.97 -2.30 10.46
N VAL A 169 -15.68 -1.95 10.49
CA VAL A 169 -14.91 -1.55 9.30
C VAL A 169 -14.99 -2.60 8.19
N LYS A 170 -14.81 -3.88 8.52
CA LYS A 170 -14.92 -5.01 7.57
C LYS A 170 -16.33 -5.11 6.98
N THR A 171 -17.37 -4.79 7.77
CA THR A 171 -18.76 -4.74 7.30
C THR A 171 -18.96 -3.62 6.27
N PHE A 172 -18.49 -2.40 6.55
CA PHE A 172 -18.58 -1.28 5.60
C PHE A 172 -17.86 -1.58 4.28
N LEU A 173 -16.67 -2.17 4.35
CA LEU A 173 -15.91 -2.56 3.15
C LEU A 173 -16.68 -3.58 2.31
N TYR A 174 -17.28 -4.59 2.94
CA TYR A 174 -18.11 -5.57 2.25
C TYR A 174 -19.33 -4.92 1.58
N GLU A 175 -20.08 -4.08 2.30
CA GLU A 175 -21.26 -3.40 1.78
C GLU A 175 -20.94 -2.52 0.57
N LEU A 176 -19.88 -1.72 0.65
CA LEU A 176 -19.40 -0.91 -0.48
C LEU A 176 -18.97 -1.81 -1.64
N GLN A 177 -18.30 -2.94 -1.40
CA GLN A 177 -17.95 -3.85 -2.49
C GLN A 177 -19.19 -4.46 -3.18
N GLN A 178 -20.25 -4.76 -2.44
CA GLN A 178 -21.45 -5.41 -2.98
C GLN A 178 -22.43 -4.44 -3.63
N MET A 179 -22.58 -3.22 -3.13
CA MET A 179 -23.59 -2.28 -3.65
C MET A 179 -23.21 -1.68 -5.02
N GLY A 180 -21.92 -1.68 -5.38
CA GLY A 180 -21.44 -1.13 -6.65
C GLY A 180 -21.26 0.40 -6.64
N GLY A 181 -20.23 0.87 -7.33
CA GLY A 181 -19.83 2.29 -7.32
C GLY A 181 -20.84 3.24 -7.98
N GLU A 182 -21.79 2.72 -8.74
CA GLU A 182 -22.90 3.42 -9.37
C GLU A 182 -24.11 3.61 -8.43
N SER A 183 -24.11 2.98 -7.26
CA SER A 183 -25.26 3.01 -6.36
C SER A 183 -25.58 4.44 -5.90
N PRO A 184 -26.85 4.87 -5.91
CA PRO A 184 -27.22 6.24 -5.53
C PRO A 184 -26.89 6.57 -4.06
N ASN A 185 -26.88 5.57 -3.18
CA ASN A 185 -26.50 5.71 -1.76
C ASN A 185 -25.00 5.46 -1.49
N TRP A 186 -24.16 5.37 -2.52
CA TRP A 186 -22.71 5.15 -2.36
C TRP A 186 -22.05 6.22 -1.49
N ILE A 187 -22.30 7.49 -1.81
CA ILE A 187 -21.64 8.62 -1.13
C ILE A 187 -22.09 8.76 0.32
N GLU A 188 -23.38 8.47 0.60
CA GLU A 188 -23.90 8.42 1.96
C GLU A 188 -23.19 7.33 2.77
N ARG A 189 -23.08 6.12 2.22
CA ARG A 189 -22.38 5.00 2.88
C ARG A 189 -20.89 5.31 3.12
N VAL A 190 -20.22 5.95 2.16
CA VAL A 190 -18.82 6.39 2.32
C VAL A 190 -18.70 7.45 3.43
N ARG A 191 -19.68 8.32 3.60
CA ARG A 191 -19.67 9.34 4.66
C ARG A 191 -19.81 8.71 6.04
N GLU A 192 -20.78 7.81 6.22
CA GLU A 192 -20.95 7.03 7.45
C GLU A 192 -19.67 6.27 7.80
N PHE A 193 -19.06 5.62 6.80
CA PHE A 193 -17.84 4.88 7.01
C PHE A 193 -16.67 5.79 7.42
N ARG A 194 -16.50 6.93 6.75
CA ARG A 194 -15.50 7.94 7.12
C ARG A 194 -15.70 8.43 8.54
N ASP A 195 -16.94 8.67 8.96
CA ASP A 195 -17.25 9.16 10.31
C ASP A 195 -16.96 8.10 11.39
N LEU A 196 -17.15 6.81 11.08
CA LEU A 196 -16.70 5.72 11.95
C LEU A 196 -15.17 5.71 12.09
N VAL A 197 -14.45 5.68 10.97
CA VAL A 197 -12.97 5.63 10.98
C VAL A 197 -12.37 6.88 11.63
N SER A 198 -12.96 8.06 11.40
CA SER A 198 -12.49 9.30 12.02
C SER A 198 -12.68 9.32 13.54
N ARG A 199 -13.75 8.71 14.07
CA ARG A 199 -13.96 8.61 15.52
C ARG A 199 -13.01 7.60 16.15
N HIS A 200 -12.79 6.48 15.48
CA HIS A 200 -11.81 5.46 15.86
C HIS A 200 -10.41 6.09 16.01
N ALA A 201 -9.91 6.71 14.93
CA ALA A 201 -8.62 7.38 14.92
C ALA A 201 -8.48 8.43 16.02
N HIS A 202 -9.52 9.23 16.26
CA HIS A 202 -9.52 10.25 17.31
C HIS A 202 -9.45 9.65 18.72
N MET A 203 -10.20 8.58 18.98
CA MET A 203 -10.15 7.88 20.27
C MET A 203 -8.75 7.33 20.53
N GLU A 204 -8.15 6.72 19.52
CA GLU A 204 -6.82 6.17 19.62
C GLU A 204 -5.75 7.23 19.87
N GLU A 205 -5.71 8.27 19.04
CA GLU A 205 -4.69 9.31 19.07
C GLU A 205 -4.73 10.17 20.34
N GLU A 206 -5.93 10.49 20.83
CA GLU A 206 -6.10 11.44 21.94
C GLU A 206 -6.26 10.76 23.31
N GLU A 207 -6.74 9.52 23.35
CA GLU A 207 -7.04 8.82 24.60
C GLU A 207 -6.19 7.56 24.79
N VAL A 208 -6.28 6.61 23.85
CA VAL A 208 -5.70 5.27 24.04
C VAL A 208 -4.18 5.31 23.94
N PHE A 209 -3.59 5.84 22.87
CA PHE A 209 -2.15 5.88 22.68
C PHE A 209 -1.44 6.67 23.79
N PRO A 210 -1.88 7.88 24.19
CA PRO A 210 -1.25 8.61 25.29
C PRO A 210 -1.40 7.90 26.64
N SER A 211 -2.54 7.24 26.90
CA SER A 211 -2.70 6.45 28.12
C SER A 211 -1.77 5.24 28.16
N PHE A 212 -1.58 4.58 27.01
CA PHE A 212 -0.71 3.43 26.88
C PHE A 212 0.76 3.80 27.01
N LYS A 213 1.23 4.85 26.31
CA LYS A 213 2.63 5.31 26.42
C LYS A 213 3.03 5.69 27.85
N ARG A 214 2.09 6.17 28.68
CA ARG A 214 2.36 6.48 30.10
C ARG A 214 2.68 5.28 30.98
N VAL A 215 2.28 4.07 30.57
CA VAL A 215 2.55 2.83 31.34
C VAL A 215 3.68 1.98 30.76
N LEU A 216 4.21 2.37 29.59
CA LEU A 216 5.33 1.68 28.95
C LEU A 216 6.67 2.16 29.49
N THR A 217 7.62 1.24 29.63
CA THR A 217 9.04 1.61 29.71
C THR A 217 9.57 1.97 28.33
N GLU A 218 10.68 2.71 28.26
CA GLU A 218 11.34 3.03 26.98
C GLU A 218 11.69 1.79 26.17
N GLU A 219 12.07 0.68 26.82
CA GLU A 219 12.37 -0.59 26.15
C GLU A 219 11.11 -1.24 25.54
N GLN A 220 9.98 -1.17 26.24
CA GLN A 220 8.71 -1.70 25.72
C GLN A 220 8.19 -0.86 24.56
N ASP A 221 8.27 0.47 24.67
CA ASP A 221 7.84 1.41 23.62
C ASP A 221 8.67 1.26 22.34
N ALA A 222 10.00 1.15 22.47
CA ALA A 222 10.88 0.85 21.35
C ALA A 222 10.59 -0.52 20.73
N LYS A 223 10.33 -1.56 21.55
CA LYS A 223 9.96 -2.89 21.07
C LYS A 223 8.66 -2.86 20.27
N ILE A 224 7.63 -2.16 20.75
CA ILE A 224 6.36 -1.99 20.02
C ILE A 224 6.61 -1.27 18.69
N THR A 225 7.41 -0.20 18.70
CA THR A 225 7.83 0.51 17.48
C THR A 225 8.49 -0.41 16.45
N SER A 226 9.42 -1.27 16.88
CA SER A 226 10.04 -2.26 16.00
C SER A 226 9.01 -3.25 15.40
N LEU A 227 8.07 -3.72 16.22
CA LEU A 227 7.05 -4.69 15.80
C LEU A 227 6.04 -4.06 14.82
N VAL A 228 5.54 -2.85 15.10
CA VAL A 228 4.64 -2.11 14.22
C VAL A 228 5.31 -1.84 12.87
N ASN A 229 6.57 -1.37 12.88
CA ASN A 229 7.33 -1.16 11.63
C ASN A 229 7.50 -2.45 10.83
N ARG A 230 7.79 -3.57 11.49
CA ARG A 230 7.92 -4.88 10.82
C ARG A 230 6.61 -5.30 10.17
N ASP A 231 5.51 -5.20 10.89
CA ASP A 231 4.19 -5.66 10.43
C ASP A 231 3.59 -4.71 9.38
N GLY A 232 4.03 -3.44 9.34
CA GLY A 232 3.71 -2.51 8.26
C GLY A 232 4.22 -2.94 6.87
N PHE A 233 5.16 -3.89 6.79
CA PHE A 233 5.60 -4.49 5.52
C PHE A 233 4.91 -5.82 5.20
N TRP A 234 3.89 -6.24 5.95
CA TRP A 234 3.24 -7.55 5.78
C TRP A 234 2.64 -7.78 4.38
N GLN A 235 2.26 -6.71 3.67
CA GLN A 235 1.73 -6.78 2.30
C GLN A 235 2.69 -6.21 1.22
N ALA A 236 3.95 -5.92 1.58
CA ALA A 236 4.94 -5.31 0.67
C ALA A 236 5.63 -6.32 -0.26
#